data_AF-A0AA96LYC4-F1
#
_entry.id   AF-A0AA96LYC4-F1
#
_cell.length_a   1.000
_cell.length_b   1.000
_cell.length_c   1.000
_cell.angle_alpha   90.00
_cell.angle_beta   90.00
_cell.angle_gamma   90.00
#
_symmetry.space_group_name_H-M   'P 1'
#
loop_
_entity.id
_entity.type
_entity.pdbx_description
1 polymer ?
#
loop_
_entity_poly.entity_id
_entity_poly.type
_entity_poly.pdbx_seq_one_letter_code
_entity_poly.pdbx_strand_id
1 'polypeptide(L)'
;MNENGNVFTWLEVSAQLVSKRDKEKKEIDVIKASNEKEGITKIVHYPSYEEVCVSYTLMDGMTKLEDKLIAETRLYATPGALECGYAQCIDWTGEAILNENIYKSIGLYTCARLKLAGSCVVISKNKAFKMQSFYQCIEASEKSTISFILGGFFCYQSAIYWLTSRHEQIAHFIHAGLIKKASLQFYPDKEKRKTPDYLIETHKGKWHVFESKGGGHASRWQRIEEAVKQLESVTHVVRKAGTPEKILTFVCTHASIDADKDITIDVVDPVPDRVQPLIINPDVCTLLTKLTLISLYDTLSAIQTSRKDEIEGMDEWVFVHAPEYDDVQFGIPKLYLALKTKLKLRLGIYLLVKEIIDVKLAKNIETDFVKKVEFKLSASIPSQYNLKKIIDWLKPLLNKKISDVNYHQFFLQLSEKLKLPDLTKDILEEENKLASALSEPIKKHLSTWGGLTRTAPLPGYDDPWATPKSKSSNRTKKPGM
;
A
#
# COMPACT_ATOMS: atom_id res chain seq x y z
N MET A 1 0.91 -34.81 -6.86
CA MET A 1 0.86 -33.33 -6.94
C MET A 1 1.35 -32.81 -5.60
N ASN A 2 2.41 -31.99 -5.57
CA ASN A 2 2.96 -31.52 -4.30
C ASN A 2 1.96 -30.54 -3.64
N GLU A 3 1.48 -30.86 -2.44
CA GLU A 3 0.53 -30.08 -1.65
C GLU A 3 1.17 -28.86 -0.97
N ASN A 4 2.05 -28.15 -1.66
CA ASN A 4 2.89 -27.11 -1.05
C ASN A 4 2.31 -25.70 -1.24
N GLY A 5 2.35 -24.86 -0.21
CA GLY A 5 2.03 -23.43 -0.23
C GLY A 5 0.78 -23.02 0.57
N ASN A 6 0.62 -21.71 0.80
CA ASN A 6 -0.62 -21.11 1.32
C ASN A 6 -1.72 -21.22 0.26
N VAL A 7 -2.93 -21.61 0.67
CA VAL A 7 -4.05 -21.89 -0.24
C VAL A 7 -4.91 -20.65 -0.44
N PHE A 8 -5.27 -20.37 -1.70
CA PHE A 8 -6.20 -19.33 -2.12
C PHE A 8 -7.52 -19.96 -2.58
N THR A 9 -8.62 -19.56 -1.94
CA THR A 9 -9.98 -19.92 -2.35
C THR A 9 -10.60 -18.76 -3.11
N TRP A 10 -10.87 -18.94 -4.40
CA TRP A 10 -11.44 -17.91 -5.27
C TRP A 10 -12.96 -18.07 -5.36
N LEU A 11 -13.68 -17.01 -4.99
CA LEU A 11 -15.13 -16.99 -4.85
C LEU A 11 -15.75 -15.77 -5.55
N GLU A 12 -17.00 -15.90 -5.97
CA GLU A 12 -17.85 -14.79 -6.42
C GLU A 12 -19.15 -14.74 -5.62
N VAL A 13 -19.77 -13.56 -5.56
CA VAL A 13 -21.03 -13.36 -4.84
C VAL A 13 -22.21 -13.54 -5.80
N SER A 14 -23.11 -14.48 -5.49
CA SER A 14 -24.34 -14.66 -6.26
C SER A 14 -25.42 -13.66 -5.85
N ALA A 15 -25.78 -12.74 -6.76
CA ALA A 15 -26.83 -11.75 -6.53
C ALA A 15 -28.19 -12.38 -6.14
N GLN A 16 -28.51 -13.56 -6.71
CA GLN A 16 -29.73 -14.29 -6.35
C GLN A 16 -29.71 -14.77 -4.90
N LEU A 17 -28.57 -15.32 -4.46
CA LEU A 17 -28.41 -15.80 -3.09
C LEU A 17 -28.37 -14.63 -2.09
N VAL A 18 -27.75 -13.50 -2.44
CA VAL A 18 -27.81 -12.26 -1.64
C VAL A 18 -29.26 -11.83 -1.44
N SER A 19 -30.05 -11.76 -2.52
CA SER A 19 -31.47 -11.37 -2.42
C SER A 19 -32.28 -12.31 -1.51
N LYS A 20 -32.00 -13.61 -1.57
CA LYS A 20 -32.64 -14.61 -0.69
C LYS A 20 -32.22 -14.40 0.77
N ARG A 21 -30.92 -14.26 1.02
CA ARG A 21 -30.34 -14.03 2.34
C ARG A 21 -30.90 -12.76 2.99
N ASP A 22 -31.02 -11.67 2.23
CA ASP A 22 -31.53 -10.39 2.75
C ASP A 22 -33.02 -10.45 3.12
N LYS A 23 -33.82 -11.28 2.44
CA LYS A 23 -35.21 -11.55 2.84
C LYS A 23 -35.26 -12.30 4.16
N GLU A 24 -34.45 -13.35 4.30
CA GLU A 24 -34.35 -14.14 5.53
C GLU A 24 -33.86 -13.28 6.72
N LYS A 25 -32.89 -12.39 6.50
CA LYS A 25 -32.46 -11.43 7.54
C LYS A 25 -33.60 -10.56 8.03
N LYS A 26 -34.45 -10.04 7.13
CA LYS A 26 -35.63 -9.22 7.51
C LYS A 26 -36.65 -10.03 8.30
N GLU A 27 -36.85 -11.30 7.96
CA GLU A 27 -37.73 -12.19 8.73
C GLU A 27 -37.17 -12.44 10.14
N ILE A 28 -35.86 -12.67 10.25
CA ILE A 28 -35.17 -12.81 11.54
C ILE A 28 -35.24 -11.53 12.37
N ASP A 29 -35.15 -10.35 11.76
CA ASP A 29 -35.30 -9.06 12.46
C ASP A 29 -36.68 -8.94 13.12
N VAL A 30 -37.74 -9.37 12.43
CA VAL A 30 -39.10 -9.40 12.99
C VAL A 30 -39.19 -10.38 14.17
N ILE A 31 -38.60 -11.57 14.05
CA ILE A 31 -38.59 -12.58 15.13
C ILE A 31 -37.84 -12.03 16.35
N LYS A 32 -36.66 -11.44 16.15
CA LYS A 32 -35.85 -10.86 17.24
C LYS A 32 -36.62 -9.75 17.97
N ALA A 33 -37.28 -8.86 17.22
CA ALA A 33 -38.09 -7.80 17.81
C ALA A 33 -39.33 -8.34 18.58
N SER A 34 -39.94 -9.44 18.13
CA SER A 34 -41.02 -10.11 18.86
C SER A 34 -40.50 -10.75 20.15
N ASN A 35 -39.39 -11.50 20.06
CA ASN A 35 -38.75 -12.13 21.22
C ASN A 35 -38.38 -11.11 22.29
N GLU A 36 -37.84 -9.96 21.89
CA GLU A 36 -37.51 -8.87 22.82
C GLU A 36 -38.75 -8.34 23.55
N LYS A 37 -39.87 -8.15 22.85
CA LYS A 37 -41.14 -7.72 23.45
C LYS A 37 -41.75 -8.77 24.39
N GLU A 38 -41.55 -10.04 24.09
CA GLU A 38 -42.09 -11.19 24.86
C GLU A 38 -41.14 -11.66 25.98
N GLY A 39 -39.97 -11.03 26.14
CA GLY A 39 -38.96 -11.43 27.14
C GLY A 39 -38.27 -12.76 26.82
N ILE A 40 -38.35 -13.24 25.58
CA ILE A 40 -37.75 -14.49 25.11
C ILE A 40 -36.25 -14.29 24.85
N THR A 41 -35.40 -15.06 25.53
CA THR A 41 -33.93 -14.97 25.44
C THR A 41 -33.30 -15.85 24.35
N LYS A 42 -34.12 -16.47 23.49
CA LYS A 42 -33.65 -17.36 22.42
C LYS A 42 -32.79 -16.59 21.41
N ILE A 43 -31.55 -17.01 21.25
CA ILE A 43 -30.63 -16.46 20.25
C ILE A 43 -31.05 -16.97 18.86
N VAL A 44 -31.30 -16.04 17.94
CA VAL A 44 -31.54 -16.33 16.53
C VAL A 44 -30.39 -15.73 15.72
N HIS A 45 -29.68 -16.57 14.97
CA HIS A 45 -28.54 -16.14 14.16
C HIS A 45 -29.00 -15.74 12.76
N TYR A 46 -28.33 -14.74 12.17
CA TYR A 46 -28.50 -14.44 10.75
C TYR A 46 -27.81 -15.52 9.90
N PRO A 47 -28.30 -15.80 8.68
CA PRO A 47 -27.60 -16.63 7.72
C PRO A 47 -26.18 -16.11 7.44
N SER A 48 -25.24 -17.03 7.26
CA SER A 48 -23.82 -16.69 7.03
C SER A 48 -23.64 -15.98 5.68
N TYR A 49 -22.59 -15.16 5.55
CA TYR A 49 -22.22 -14.62 4.24
C TYR A 49 -21.61 -15.69 3.32
N GLU A 50 -21.15 -16.82 3.88
CA GLU A 50 -20.71 -17.99 3.12
C GLU A 50 -21.77 -18.50 2.14
N GLU A 51 -23.05 -18.45 2.55
CA GLU A 51 -24.18 -18.99 1.80
C GLU A 51 -24.43 -18.26 0.48
N VAL A 52 -23.85 -17.07 0.30
CA VAL A 52 -23.95 -16.29 -0.94
C VAL A 52 -22.69 -16.35 -1.79
N CYS A 53 -21.61 -16.95 -1.27
CA CYS A 53 -20.36 -17.14 -1.97
C CYS A 53 -20.40 -18.46 -2.74
N VAL A 54 -20.12 -18.40 -4.03
CA VAL A 54 -19.98 -19.58 -4.91
C VAL A 54 -18.57 -19.61 -5.50
N SER A 55 -18.15 -20.77 -6.01
CA SER A 55 -16.85 -20.88 -6.66
C SER A 55 -16.73 -19.91 -7.83
N TYR A 56 -15.61 -19.19 -7.89
CA TYR A 56 -15.37 -18.21 -8.95
C TYR A 56 -15.36 -18.88 -10.33
N THR A 57 -16.21 -18.39 -11.23
CA THR A 57 -16.22 -18.83 -12.62
C THR A 57 -15.25 -18.01 -13.46
N LEU A 58 -14.24 -18.67 -14.03
CA LEU A 58 -13.27 -18.01 -14.91
C LEU A 58 -13.97 -17.51 -16.19
N MET A 59 -13.80 -16.22 -16.50
CA MET A 59 -14.36 -15.64 -17.73
C MET A 59 -13.50 -15.99 -18.96
N ASP A 60 -14.13 -15.97 -20.14
CA ASP A 60 -13.45 -16.22 -21.42
C ASP A 60 -12.25 -15.29 -21.63
N GLY A 61 -11.13 -15.87 -22.05
CA GLY A 61 -9.88 -15.14 -22.31
C GLY A 61 -9.04 -14.82 -21.07
N MET A 62 -9.43 -15.30 -19.88
CA MET A 62 -8.59 -15.25 -18.67
C MET A 62 -7.77 -16.54 -18.51
N THR A 63 -6.61 -16.46 -17.86
CA THR A 63 -5.83 -17.64 -17.46
C THR A 63 -6.28 -18.15 -16.09
N LYS A 64 -5.97 -19.41 -15.78
CA LYS A 64 -6.27 -19.99 -14.47
C LYS A 64 -5.66 -19.12 -13.35
N LEU A 65 -6.43 -18.86 -12.30
CA LEU A 65 -5.93 -18.23 -11.08
C LEU A 65 -5.00 -19.19 -10.34
N GLU A 66 -3.89 -18.66 -9.83
CA GLU A 66 -3.00 -19.41 -8.95
C GLU A 66 -3.74 -19.76 -7.66
N ASP A 67 -3.71 -21.04 -7.29
CA ASP A 67 -4.38 -21.55 -6.09
C ASP A 67 -3.45 -21.60 -4.88
N LYS A 68 -2.15 -21.35 -5.08
CA LYS A 68 -1.12 -21.47 -4.05
C LYS A 68 -0.03 -20.41 -4.11
N LEU A 69 0.50 -20.05 -2.94
CA LEU A 69 1.74 -19.28 -2.80
C LEU A 69 2.78 -20.12 -2.06
N ILE A 70 3.94 -20.33 -2.69
CA ILE A 70 5.06 -21.05 -2.08
C ILE A 70 5.92 -20.05 -1.30
N ALA A 71 6.02 -20.24 0.00
CA ALA A 71 6.91 -19.48 0.87
C ALA A 71 8.36 -19.97 0.69
N GLU A 72 9.15 -19.24 -0.11
CA GLU A 72 10.56 -19.60 -0.33
C GLU A 72 11.47 -19.13 0.81
N THR A 73 11.13 -18.01 1.45
CA THR A 73 11.81 -17.49 2.65
C THR A 73 10.79 -17.06 3.69
N ARG A 74 11.19 -17.05 4.98
CA ARG A 74 10.32 -16.63 6.10
C ARG A 74 9.82 -15.20 5.93
N LEU A 75 10.48 -14.48 5.02
CA LEU A 75 10.44 -13.04 4.89
C LEU A 75 10.12 -12.60 3.47
N TYR A 76 9.21 -13.29 2.76
CA TYR A 76 8.30 -12.53 1.90
C TYR A 76 7.43 -11.57 2.72
N ALA A 77 7.27 -11.81 4.04
CA ALA A 77 6.40 -10.99 4.88
C ALA A 77 6.91 -9.56 5.08
N THR A 78 8.22 -9.28 5.14
CA THR A 78 8.72 -7.90 5.38
C THR A 78 8.80 -7.08 4.08
N PRO A 79 9.59 -7.47 3.05
CA PRO A 79 9.50 -6.95 1.69
C PRO A 79 8.09 -6.91 1.12
N GLY A 80 7.32 -7.99 1.25
CA GLY A 80 5.95 -8.05 0.76
C GLY A 80 4.97 -7.19 1.58
N ALA A 81 5.12 -7.07 2.91
CA ALA A 81 4.34 -6.10 3.67
C ALA A 81 4.73 -4.66 3.32
N LEU A 82 6.00 -4.44 3.02
CA LEU A 82 6.46 -3.16 2.51
C LEU A 82 5.81 -2.89 1.16
N GLU A 83 5.85 -3.79 0.19
CA GLU A 83 5.21 -3.68 -1.12
C GLU A 83 3.69 -3.62 -1.08
N CYS A 84 3.05 -4.20 -0.07
CA CYS A 84 1.60 -4.22 0.07
C CYS A 84 1.02 -2.92 0.65
N GLY A 85 1.78 -1.84 0.80
CA GLY A 85 1.21 -0.59 1.31
C GLY A 85 1.31 -0.43 2.82
N TYR A 86 1.93 -1.34 3.58
CA TYR A 86 1.91 -1.18 5.04
C TYR A 86 2.63 0.08 5.51
N ALA A 87 3.81 0.38 4.97
CA ALA A 87 4.50 1.63 5.29
C ALA A 87 3.73 2.88 4.78
N GLN A 88 2.79 2.68 3.85
CA GLN A 88 1.86 3.71 3.39
C GLN A 88 0.62 3.87 4.31
N CYS A 89 0.40 2.98 5.28
CA CYS A 89 -0.64 3.13 6.30
C CYS A 89 -0.27 4.16 7.38
N ILE A 90 1.00 4.55 7.41
CA ILE A 90 1.49 5.60 8.29
C ILE A 90 0.82 6.90 7.90
N ASP A 91 0.35 7.64 8.92
CA ASP A 91 -0.19 8.97 8.71
C ASP A 91 0.95 9.96 8.43
N TRP A 92 1.42 9.99 7.17
CA TRP A 92 2.39 10.96 6.70
C TRP A 92 1.79 12.36 6.79
N THR A 93 2.13 13.08 7.86
CA THR A 93 1.76 14.48 8.01
C THR A 93 2.80 15.42 7.43
N GLY A 94 2.41 16.66 7.13
CA GLY A 94 3.38 17.66 6.65
C GLY A 94 4.54 17.86 7.64
N GLU A 95 4.22 17.87 8.94
CA GLU A 95 5.21 17.96 10.03
C GLU A 95 6.11 16.71 10.09
N ALA A 96 5.53 15.52 9.97
CA ALA A 96 6.26 14.26 9.97
C ALA A 96 7.29 14.15 8.83
N ILE A 97 6.96 14.70 7.65
CA ILE A 97 7.88 14.72 6.51
C ILE A 97 8.97 15.77 6.70
N LEU A 98 8.62 16.96 7.18
CA LEU A 98 9.55 18.09 7.28
C LEU A 98 10.52 17.98 8.46
N ASN A 99 10.09 17.37 9.56
CA ASN A 99 10.90 17.17 10.75
C ASN A 99 11.75 15.88 10.64
N GLU A 100 13.07 16.03 10.61
CA GLU A 100 13.99 14.89 10.42
C GLU A 100 13.92 13.86 11.57
N ASN A 101 13.66 14.29 12.80
CA ASN A 101 13.56 13.38 13.94
C ASN A 101 12.28 12.55 13.86
N ILE A 102 11.14 13.18 13.56
CA ILE A 102 9.87 12.47 13.39
C ILE A 102 9.95 11.52 12.19
N TYR A 103 10.52 11.97 11.07
CA TYR A 103 10.74 11.16 9.88
C TYR A 103 11.51 9.87 10.19
N LYS A 104 12.63 9.96 10.92
CA LYS A 104 13.42 8.80 11.33
C LYS A 104 12.67 7.88 12.28
N SER A 105 11.98 8.44 13.27
CA SER A 105 11.18 7.68 14.24
C SER A 105 10.06 6.88 13.57
N ILE A 106 9.42 7.44 12.54
CA ILE A 106 8.43 6.75 11.73
C ILE A 106 9.02 5.50 11.09
N GLY A 107 10.16 5.63 10.43
CA GLY A 107 10.83 4.50 9.78
C GLY A 107 11.21 3.40 10.77
N LEU A 108 11.79 3.77 11.92
CA LEU A 108 12.13 2.83 13.00
C LEU A 108 10.89 2.09 13.51
N TYR A 109 9.78 2.81 13.73
CA TYR A 109 8.51 2.23 14.16
C TYR A 109 7.94 1.24 13.12
N THR A 110 8.00 1.57 11.83
CA THR A 110 7.59 0.66 10.75
C THR A 110 8.39 -0.63 10.80
N CYS A 111 9.72 -0.52 10.88
CA CYS A 111 10.61 -1.67 10.92
C CYS A 111 10.39 -2.53 12.17
N ALA A 112 10.09 -1.93 13.32
CA ALA A 112 9.75 -2.67 14.55
C ALA A 112 8.45 -3.47 14.40
N ARG A 113 7.40 -2.89 13.80
CA ARG A 113 6.13 -3.60 13.57
C ARG A 113 6.25 -4.72 12.54
N LEU A 114 7.08 -4.54 11.51
CA LEU A 114 7.39 -5.60 10.56
C LEU A 114 8.13 -6.76 11.24
N LYS A 115 9.11 -6.45 12.11
CA LYS A 115 9.82 -7.44 12.92
C LYS A 115 8.86 -8.22 13.84
N LEU A 116 7.91 -7.53 14.47
CA LEU A 116 6.85 -8.15 15.27
C LEU A 116 6.01 -9.14 14.44
N ALA A 117 5.50 -8.73 13.29
CA ALA A 117 4.73 -9.61 12.42
C ALA A 117 5.56 -10.80 11.91
N GLY A 118 6.79 -10.55 11.44
CA GLY A 118 7.72 -11.58 11.00
C GLY A 118 8.05 -12.60 12.08
N SER A 119 8.23 -12.15 13.33
CA SER A 119 8.50 -13.06 14.45
C SER A 119 7.34 -14.00 14.79
N CYS A 120 6.13 -13.76 14.26
CA CYS A 120 4.96 -14.61 14.49
C CYS A 120 4.77 -15.68 13.40
N VAL A 121 5.56 -15.64 12.32
CA VAL A 121 5.38 -16.48 11.13
C VAL A 121 6.61 -17.38 10.94
N VAL A 122 6.38 -18.61 10.51
CA VAL A 122 7.41 -19.56 10.05
C VAL A 122 7.00 -20.15 8.71
N ILE A 123 7.94 -20.80 8.02
CA ILE A 123 7.60 -21.64 6.86
C ILE A 123 7.32 -23.06 7.34
N SER A 124 6.14 -23.59 7.02
CA SER A 124 5.76 -24.97 7.29
C SER A 124 6.55 -25.95 6.41
N LYS A 125 6.49 -27.25 6.73
CA LYS A 125 7.09 -28.30 5.88
C LYS A 125 6.54 -28.29 4.45
N ASN A 126 5.30 -27.82 4.29
CA ASN A 126 4.63 -27.69 3.01
C ASN A 126 5.00 -26.38 2.30
N LYS A 127 6.03 -25.65 2.75
CA LYS A 127 6.41 -24.35 2.19
C LYS A 127 5.26 -23.32 2.22
N ALA A 128 4.41 -23.35 3.24
CA ALA A 128 3.38 -22.34 3.47
C ALA A 128 3.79 -21.42 4.63
N PHE A 129 3.38 -20.16 4.61
CA PHE A 129 3.43 -19.29 5.79
C PHE A 129 2.48 -19.85 6.86
N LYS A 130 3.04 -20.10 8.04
CA LYS A 130 2.36 -20.67 9.19
C LYS A 130 2.53 -19.76 10.39
N MET A 131 1.44 -19.53 11.12
CA MET A 131 1.52 -18.83 12.40
C MET A 131 2.15 -19.73 13.47
N GLN A 132 3.10 -19.19 14.21
CA GLN A 132 3.73 -19.91 15.32
C GLN A 132 2.74 -20.13 16.47
N SER A 133 2.94 -21.22 17.23
CA SER A 133 2.04 -21.60 18.34
C SER A 133 1.94 -20.52 19.42
N PHE A 134 3.02 -19.79 19.70
CA PHE A 134 3.02 -18.72 20.70
C PHE A 134 2.09 -17.54 20.33
N TYR A 135 1.65 -17.42 19.06
CA TYR A 135 0.68 -16.40 18.64
C TYR A 135 -0.58 -16.42 19.52
N GLN A 136 -0.96 -17.58 20.06
CA GLN A 136 -2.10 -17.68 20.99
C GLN A 136 -1.93 -16.82 22.26
N CYS A 137 -0.69 -16.63 22.71
CA CYS A 137 -0.32 -15.90 23.92
C CYS A 137 -0.24 -14.37 23.73
N ILE A 138 -0.23 -13.90 22.48
CA ILE A 138 -0.12 -12.47 22.16
C ILE A 138 -1.42 -11.74 22.54
N GLU A 139 -1.30 -10.49 23.01
CA GLU A 139 -2.46 -9.66 23.36
C GLU A 139 -3.32 -9.33 22.13
N ALA A 140 -4.62 -9.06 22.37
CA ALA A 140 -5.56 -8.78 21.29
C ALA A 140 -5.19 -7.54 20.45
N SER A 141 -4.62 -6.52 21.08
CA SER A 141 -4.15 -5.27 20.43
C SER A 141 -3.01 -5.55 19.42
N GLU A 142 -2.05 -6.38 19.81
CA GLU A 142 -0.92 -6.79 18.97
C GLU A 142 -1.35 -7.76 17.87
N LYS A 143 -2.25 -8.71 18.18
CA LYS A 143 -2.89 -9.58 17.18
C LYS A 143 -3.58 -8.78 16.08
N SER A 144 -4.27 -7.69 16.44
CA SER A 144 -4.89 -6.78 15.47
C SER A 144 -3.87 -6.15 14.53
N THR A 145 -2.72 -5.70 15.07
CA THR A 145 -1.60 -5.19 14.28
C THR A 145 -1.03 -6.24 13.32
N ILE A 146 -0.76 -7.45 13.81
CA ILE A 146 -0.21 -8.54 13.01
C ILE A 146 -1.21 -8.92 11.91
N SER A 147 -2.51 -8.99 12.25
CA SER A 147 -3.58 -9.31 11.32
C SER A 147 -3.71 -8.29 10.20
N PHE A 148 -3.55 -7.00 10.52
CA PHE A 148 -3.54 -5.93 9.53
C PHE A 148 -2.36 -6.05 8.55
N ILE A 149 -1.15 -6.30 9.06
CA ILE A 149 0.07 -6.46 8.24
C ILE A 149 -0.04 -7.66 7.31
N LEU A 150 -0.36 -8.84 7.86
CA LEU A 150 -0.44 -10.08 7.08
C LEU A 150 -1.64 -10.06 6.13
N GLY A 151 -2.78 -9.50 6.55
CA GLY A 151 -3.93 -9.29 5.68
C GLY A 151 -3.56 -8.45 4.46
N GLY A 152 -2.83 -7.34 4.65
CA GLY A 152 -2.36 -6.49 3.56
C GLY A 152 -1.43 -7.24 2.60
N PHE A 153 -0.47 -8.01 3.15
CA PHE A 153 0.45 -8.82 2.35
C PHE A 153 -0.30 -9.82 1.45
N PHE A 154 -1.21 -10.60 2.01
CA PHE A 154 -1.97 -11.57 1.22
C PHE A 154 -2.97 -10.90 0.27
N CYS A 155 -3.46 -9.70 0.59
CA CYS A 155 -4.24 -8.89 -0.35
C CYS A 155 -3.43 -8.51 -1.59
N TYR A 156 -2.18 -8.09 -1.41
CA TYR A 156 -1.28 -7.80 -2.52
C TYR A 156 -0.97 -9.04 -3.37
N GLN A 157 -0.73 -10.20 -2.74
CA GLN A 157 -0.54 -11.47 -3.46
C GLN A 157 -1.79 -11.86 -4.26
N SER A 158 -2.98 -11.73 -3.67
CA SER A 158 -4.25 -11.93 -4.36
C SER A 158 -4.39 -10.99 -5.56
N ALA A 159 -4.00 -9.72 -5.43
CA ALA A 159 -4.05 -8.76 -6.53
C ALA A 159 -3.11 -9.13 -7.68
N ILE A 160 -1.89 -9.60 -7.39
CA ILE A 160 -0.96 -10.10 -8.41
C ILE A 160 -1.59 -11.24 -9.19
N TYR A 161 -2.10 -12.26 -8.50
CA TYR A 161 -2.71 -13.43 -9.14
C TYR A 161 -3.97 -13.06 -9.93
N TRP A 162 -4.83 -12.21 -9.35
CA TRP A 162 -6.07 -11.75 -9.97
C TRP A 162 -5.86 -10.94 -11.24
N LEU A 163 -4.85 -10.07 -11.27
CA LEU A 163 -4.57 -9.23 -12.44
C LEU A 163 -3.75 -9.99 -13.48
N THR A 164 -2.82 -10.85 -13.06
CA THR A 164 -2.09 -11.73 -13.97
C THR A 164 -3.05 -12.63 -14.74
N SER A 165 -4.09 -13.16 -14.08
CA SER A 165 -5.13 -13.96 -14.74
C SER A 165 -5.88 -13.22 -15.84
N ARG A 166 -5.84 -11.89 -15.83
CA ARG A 166 -6.48 -10.98 -16.78
C ARG A 166 -5.50 -10.39 -17.80
N HIS A 167 -4.27 -10.90 -17.84
CA HIS A 167 -3.17 -10.35 -18.64
C HIS A 167 -2.91 -8.87 -18.29
N GLU A 168 -3.03 -8.52 -17.03
CA GLU A 168 -2.77 -7.20 -16.47
C GLU A 168 -1.62 -7.29 -15.45
N GLN A 169 -0.87 -6.19 -15.35
CA GLN A 169 0.24 -6.07 -14.40
C GLN A 169 0.04 -4.80 -13.60
N ILE A 170 0.30 -4.89 -12.30
CA ILE A 170 0.17 -3.76 -11.38
C ILE A 170 1.25 -2.73 -11.72
N ALA A 171 0.83 -1.50 -12.01
CA ALA A 171 1.72 -0.35 -12.08
C ALA A 171 1.82 0.34 -10.71
N HIS A 172 0.69 0.49 -10.01
CA HIS A 172 0.65 1.11 -8.69
C HIS A 172 -0.29 0.35 -7.75
N PHE A 173 0.18 0.08 -6.53
CA PHE A 173 -0.61 -0.47 -5.43
C PHE A 173 -0.64 0.55 -4.29
N ILE A 174 -1.77 1.24 -4.11
CA ILE A 174 -1.88 2.45 -3.30
C ILE A 174 -2.80 2.20 -2.11
N HIS A 175 -2.28 2.31 -0.89
CA HIS A 175 -3.05 2.13 0.34
C HIS A 175 -3.92 3.37 0.66
N ALA A 176 -5.05 3.13 1.36
CA ALA A 176 -6.02 4.14 1.82
C ALA A 176 -5.39 5.34 2.51
N GLY A 177 -4.30 5.14 3.25
CA GLY A 177 -3.52 6.19 3.89
C GLY A 177 -3.04 7.26 2.90
N LEU A 178 -2.50 6.87 1.76
CA LEU A 178 -2.05 7.82 0.73
C LEU A 178 -3.22 8.37 -0.07
N ILE A 179 -4.21 7.53 -0.38
CA ILE A 179 -5.45 7.98 -1.05
C ILE A 179 -6.08 9.14 -0.26
N LYS A 180 -6.07 9.05 1.07
CA LYS A 180 -6.56 10.10 1.95
C LYS A 180 -5.84 11.43 1.77
N LYS A 181 -4.51 11.38 1.68
CA LYS A 181 -3.62 12.55 1.51
C LYS A 181 -3.64 13.13 0.10
N ALA A 182 -3.77 12.27 -0.91
CA ALA A 182 -3.82 12.67 -2.32
C ALA A 182 -5.21 13.11 -2.80
N SER A 183 -6.25 12.90 -2.00
CA SER A 183 -7.63 13.29 -2.32
C SER A 183 -7.75 14.76 -2.67
N LEU A 184 -8.47 15.04 -3.75
CA LEU A 184 -8.89 16.39 -4.16
C LEU A 184 -10.37 16.64 -3.81
N GLN A 185 -10.99 15.72 -3.08
CA GLN A 185 -12.30 15.90 -2.45
C GLN A 185 -12.14 16.28 -0.98
N PHE A 186 -12.89 17.30 -0.57
CA PHE A 186 -13.09 17.64 0.82
C PHE A 186 -14.33 16.90 1.36
N TYR A 187 -14.16 16.24 2.50
CA TYR A 187 -15.25 15.56 3.20
C TYR A 187 -15.43 16.26 4.56
N PRO A 188 -16.52 17.03 4.75
CA PRO A 188 -16.76 17.75 6.01
C PRO A 188 -16.88 16.80 7.21
N ASP A 189 -17.41 15.61 6.95
CA ASP A 189 -17.59 14.54 7.91
C ASP A 189 -16.64 13.38 7.56
N LYS A 190 -15.68 13.12 8.44
CA LYS A 190 -14.69 12.05 8.26
C LYS A 190 -15.34 10.67 8.27
N GLU A 191 -16.47 10.49 8.95
CA GLU A 191 -17.17 9.19 9.03
C GLU A 191 -17.92 8.85 7.75
N LYS A 192 -18.29 9.87 6.95
CA LYS A 192 -18.91 9.67 5.63
C LYS A 192 -17.92 9.30 4.54
N ARG A 193 -16.61 9.45 4.79
CA ARG A 193 -15.58 9.12 3.82
C ARG A 193 -15.30 7.61 3.85
N LYS A 194 -15.97 6.87 2.99
CA LYS A 194 -15.56 5.51 2.68
C LYS A 194 -14.45 5.55 1.61
N THR A 195 -13.38 4.80 1.83
CA THR A 195 -12.21 4.74 0.93
C THR A 195 -11.73 3.30 0.98
N PRO A 196 -11.54 2.64 -0.17
CA PRO A 196 -11.08 1.26 -0.17
C PRO A 196 -9.70 1.17 0.48
N ASP A 197 -9.42 0.05 1.13
CA ASP A 197 -8.09 -0.22 1.70
C ASP A 197 -6.98 -0.05 0.65
N TYR A 198 -7.23 -0.49 -0.59
CA TYR A 198 -6.29 -0.38 -1.70
C TYR A 198 -6.95 0.08 -3.00
N LEU A 199 -6.26 0.98 -3.70
CA LEU A 199 -6.53 1.37 -5.07
C LEU A 199 -5.36 0.93 -5.95
N ILE A 200 -5.67 0.24 -7.04
CA ILE A 200 -4.67 -0.37 -7.92
C ILE A 200 -4.80 0.20 -9.32
N GLU A 201 -3.70 0.72 -9.85
CA GLU A 201 -3.57 1.08 -11.27
C GLU A 201 -2.75 0.01 -11.99
N THR A 202 -3.19 -0.43 -13.16
CA THR A 202 -2.43 -1.34 -14.02
C THR A 202 -1.59 -0.57 -15.04
N HIS A 203 -0.58 -1.22 -15.63
CA HIS A 203 0.20 -0.63 -16.74
C HIS A 203 -0.65 -0.25 -17.96
N LYS A 204 -1.86 -0.82 -18.09
CA LYS A 204 -2.85 -0.47 -19.12
C LYS A 204 -3.72 0.74 -18.73
N GLY A 205 -3.46 1.37 -17.59
CA GLY A 205 -4.21 2.50 -17.05
C GLY A 205 -5.56 2.14 -16.43
N LYS A 206 -5.86 0.85 -16.22
CA LYS A 206 -7.12 0.38 -15.63
C LYS A 206 -7.07 0.43 -14.10
N TRP A 207 -8.23 0.65 -13.47
CA TRP A 207 -8.38 0.80 -12.03
C TRP A 207 -9.14 -0.35 -11.38
N HIS A 208 -8.64 -0.80 -10.24
CA HIS A 208 -9.20 -1.88 -9.43
C HIS A 208 -9.16 -1.48 -7.95
N VAL A 209 -10.11 -1.99 -7.16
CA VAL A 209 -10.13 -1.73 -5.70
C VAL A 209 -10.14 -3.04 -4.94
N PHE A 210 -9.39 -3.05 -3.85
CA PHE A 210 -9.27 -4.21 -2.98
C PHE A 210 -9.52 -3.79 -1.53
N GLU A 211 -10.27 -4.61 -0.81
CA GLU A 211 -10.41 -4.57 0.65
C GLU A 211 -9.63 -5.72 1.28
N SER A 212 -8.95 -5.45 2.38
CA SER A 212 -8.12 -6.42 3.06
C SER A 212 -8.59 -6.63 4.49
N LYS A 213 -8.83 -7.89 4.83
CA LYS A 213 -9.12 -8.31 6.20
C LYS A 213 -8.15 -9.42 6.60
N GLY A 214 -7.72 -9.38 7.86
CA GLY A 214 -6.99 -10.47 8.48
C GLY A 214 -7.60 -10.78 9.84
N GLY A 215 -7.66 -12.04 10.23
CA GLY A 215 -8.23 -12.46 11.52
C GLY A 215 -8.38 -13.96 11.62
N GLY A 216 -8.97 -14.44 12.71
CA GLY A 216 -9.19 -15.87 12.91
C GLY A 216 -10.21 -16.44 11.92
N HIS A 217 -9.99 -17.69 11.49
CA HIS A 217 -10.81 -18.38 10.49
C HIS A 217 -12.31 -18.42 10.84
N ALA A 218 -12.64 -18.50 12.13
CA ALA A 218 -14.03 -18.54 12.61
C ALA A 218 -14.81 -17.25 12.33
N SER A 219 -14.12 -16.11 12.21
CA SER A 219 -14.74 -14.79 11.96
C SER A 219 -14.73 -14.36 10.49
N ARG A 220 -14.20 -15.20 9.59
CA ARG A 220 -13.87 -14.81 8.20
C ARG A 220 -15.06 -14.23 7.44
N TRP A 221 -16.23 -14.88 7.51
CA TRP A 221 -17.41 -14.49 6.74
C TRP A 221 -18.05 -13.20 7.25
N GLN A 222 -18.00 -12.97 8.56
CA GLN A 222 -18.43 -11.70 9.13
C GLN A 222 -17.53 -10.55 8.62
N ARG A 223 -16.21 -10.75 8.64
CA ARG A 223 -15.23 -9.76 8.17
C ARG A 223 -15.36 -9.51 6.66
N ILE A 224 -15.61 -10.55 5.87
CA ILE A 224 -15.89 -10.42 4.43
C ILE A 224 -17.19 -9.62 4.22
N GLU A 225 -18.27 -9.90 4.95
CA GLU A 225 -19.50 -9.10 4.85
C GLU A 225 -19.26 -7.62 5.19
N GLU A 226 -18.46 -7.33 6.22
CA GLU A 226 -18.06 -5.96 6.59
C GLU A 226 -17.25 -5.28 5.47
N ALA A 227 -16.32 -6.00 4.85
CA ALA A 227 -15.51 -5.52 3.74
C ALA A 227 -16.33 -5.24 2.48
N VAL A 228 -17.27 -6.12 2.13
CA VAL A 228 -18.15 -5.92 0.95
C VAL A 228 -18.98 -4.63 1.12
N LYS A 229 -19.52 -4.38 2.32
CA LYS A 229 -20.24 -3.12 2.65
C LYS A 229 -19.35 -1.87 2.58
N GLN A 230 -18.03 -2.03 2.73
CA GLN A 230 -17.05 -0.96 2.53
C GLN A 230 -16.79 -0.72 1.04
N LEU A 231 -16.69 -1.78 0.22
CA LEU A 231 -16.48 -1.71 -1.24
C LEU A 231 -17.64 -1.08 -2.01
N GLU A 232 -18.87 -1.16 -1.51
CA GLU A 232 -20.07 -0.51 -2.09
C GLU A 232 -19.97 1.02 -2.24
N SER A 233 -18.82 1.64 -1.95
CA SER A 233 -18.68 3.07 -1.76
C SER A 233 -17.74 3.80 -2.69
N VAL A 234 -16.98 3.12 -3.56
CA VAL A 234 -16.07 3.76 -4.51
C VAL A 234 -16.02 2.95 -5.80
N THR A 235 -16.62 3.44 -6.88
CA THR A 235 -16.69 2.72 -8.17
C THR A 235 -16.07 3.45 -9.35
N HIS A 236 -15.60 4.69 -9.15
CA HIS A 236 -14.88 5.44 -10.17
C HIS A 236 -13.65 6.13 -9.58
N VAL A 237 -12.65 6.37 -10.42
CA VAL A 237 -11.48 7.19 -10.11
C VAL A 237 -11.43 8.38 -11.06
N VAL A 238 -11.17 9.57 -10.54
CA VAL A 238 -10.89 10.76 -11.33
C VAL A 238 -9.46 11.19 -11.06
N ARG A 239 -8.62 11.16 -12.10
CA ARG A 239 -7.27 11.74 -12.02
C ARG A 239 -7.40 13.26 -12.11
N LYS A 240 -6.92 13.97 -11.07
CA LYS A 240 -6.94 15.44 -10.97
C LYS A 240 -8.36 16.01 -11.07
N ALA A 241 -8.82 16.32 -12.28
CA ALA A 241 -10.18 16.77 -12.61
C ALA A 241 -10.62 16.27 -14.01
N GLY A 242 -10.08 15.12 -14.44
CA GLY A 242 -10.39 14.51 -15.74
C GLY A 242 -11.74 13.77 -15.76
N THR A 243 -11.96 13.01 -16.82
CA THR A 243 -13.14 12.15 -16.94
C THR A 243 -13.09 11.02 -15.90
N PRO A 244 -14.20 10.73 -15.20
CA PRO A 244 -14.28 9.57 -14.32
C PRO A 244 -14.01 8.26 -15.07
N GLU A 245 -13.05 7.49 -14.57
CA GLU A 245 -12.72 6.16 -15.07
C GLU A 245 -13.40 5.12 -14.18
N LYS A 246 -14.10 4.17 -14.79
CA LYS A 246 -14.80 3.11 -14.06
C LYS A 246 -13.79 2.13 -13.45
N ILE A 247 -14.00 1.79 -12.18
CA ILE A 247 -13.29 0.69 -11.53
C ILE A 247 -13.83 -0.64 -12.08
N LEU A 248 -12.91 -1.50 -12.52
CA LEU A 248 -13.27 -2.73 -13.23
C LEU A 248 -13.58 -3.90 -12.30
N THR A 249 -12.87 -4.01 -11.17
CA THR A 249 -13.05 -5.11 -10.22
C THR A 249 -13.02 -4.61 -8.79
N PHE A 250 -13.77 -5.32 -7.95
CA PHE A 250 -13.90 -5.07 -6.52
C PHE A 250 -13.57 -6.40 -5.86
N VAL A 251 -12.51 -6.45 -5.07
CA VAL A 251 -12.07 -7.73 -4.49
C VAL A 251 -11.92 -7.58 -2.99
N CYS A 252 -12.55 -8.48 -2.24
CA CYS A 252 -12.34 -8.62 -0.82
C CYS A 252 -11.41 -9.79 -0.55
N THR A 253 -10.42 -9.60 0.31
CA THR A 253 -9.51 -10.66 0.74
C THR A 253 -9.61 -10.87 2.25
N HIS A 254 -9.61 -12.13 2.68
CA HIS A 254 -9.50 -12.51 4.08
C HIS A 254 -8.34 -13.49 4.29
N ALA A 255 -7.34 -13.07 5.06
CA ALA A 255 -6.28 -13.95 5.54
C ALA A 255 -6.67 -14.56 6.90
N SER A 256 -6.76 -15.90 6.96
CA SER A 256 -7.01 -16.65 8.20
C SER A 256 -5.71 -16.80 8.99
N ILE A 257 -5.67 -16.18 10.17
CA ILE A 257 -4.49 -16.02 11.01
C ILE A 257 -4.80 -16.62 12.38
N ASP A 258 -4.58 -17.93 12.50
CA ASP A 258 -4.81 -18.71 13.71
C ASP A 258 -3.51 -19.37 14.17
N ALA A 259 -3.31 -19.45 15.49
CA ALA A 259 -2.09 -20.03 16.07
C ALA A 259 -1.88 -21.47 15.61
N ASP A 260 -0.63 -21.81 15.29
CA ASP A 260 -0.20 -23.13 14.83
C ASP A 260 -0.89 -23.63 13.55
N LYS A 261 -1.43 -22.72 12.72
CA LYS A 261 -2.05 -23.06 11.43
C LYS A 261 -1.35 -22.37 10.25
N ASP A 262 -1.36 -23.06 9.12
CA ASP A 262 -1.00 -22.47 7.84
C ASP A 262 -2.04 -21.41 7.47
N ILE A 263 -1.58 -20.26 6.99
CA ILE A 263 -2.48 -19.15 6.63
C ILE A 263 -3.23 -19.55 5.35
N THR A 264 -4.55 -19.44 5.37
CA THR A 264 -5.41 -19.62 4.19
C THR A 264 -6.04 -18.29 3.78
N ILE A 265 -6.28 -18.13 2.49
CA ILE A 265 -6.75 -16.87 1.91
C ILE A 265 -8.07 -17.12 1.20
N ASP A 266 -9.12 -16.41 1.58
CA ASP A 266 -10.37 -16.35 0.83
C ASP A 266 -10.39 -15.06 0.02
N VAL A 267 -10.67 -15.17 -1.28
CA VAL A 267 -10.74 -14.03 -2.21
C VAL A 267 -12.12 -14.00 -2.83
N VAL A 268 -12.86 -12.92 -2.59
CA VAL A 268 -14.26 -12.77 -2.96
C VAL A 268 -14.42 -11.61 -3.92
N ASP A 269 -15.07 -11.85 -5.06
CA ASP A 269 -15.48 -10.83 -6.05
C ASP A 269 -16.94 -10.41 -5.81
N PRO A 270 -17.20 -9.35 -5.02
CA PRO A 270 -18.54 -8.81 -4.85
C PRO A 270 -19.02 -7.96 -6.05
N VAL A 271 -20.34 -7.83 -6.18
CA VAL A 271 -20.98 -6.88 -7.09
C VAL A 271 -21.40 -5.64 -6.28
N PRO A 272 -20.75 -4.47 -6.45
CA PRO A 272 -21.11 -3.27 -5.70
C PRO A 272 -22.35 -2.58 -6.27
N ASP A 273 -23.21 -2.07 -5.38
CA ASP A 273 -24.51 -1.49 -5.75
C ASP A 273 -24.54 0.04 -5.94
N ARG A 274 -23.51 0.80 -5.50
CA ARG A 274 -23.57 2.27 -5.51
C ARG A 274 -22.38 2.93 -6.19
N VAL A 275 -22.68 3.90 -7.04
CA VAL A 275 -21.67 4.65 -7.80
C VAL A 275 -21.14 5.84 -7.00
N GLN A 276 -19.84 5.85 -6.72
CA GLN A 276 -19.17 6.98 -6.07
C GLN A 276 -17.76 7.18 -6.64
N PRO A 277 -17.41 8.40 -7.10
CA PRO A 277 -16.08 8.70 -7.60
C PRO A 277 -15.12 9.13 -6.49
N LEU A 278 -13.88 8.65 -6.59
CA LEU A 278 -12.74 9.11 -5.81
C LEU A 278 -11.86 10.00 -6.70
N ILE A 279 -11.68 11.27 -6.33
CA ILE A 279 -10.83 12.22 -7.06
C ILE A 279 -9.46 12.32 -6.39
N ILE A 280 -8.40 11.93 -7.11
CA ILE A 280 -7.03 11.88 -6.56
C ILE A 280 -6.05 12.72 -7.38
N ASN A 281 -5.01 13.21 -6.71
CA ASN A 281 -3.81 13.71 -7.35
C ASN A 281 -2.76 12.57 -7.49
N PRO A 282 -2.57 11.99 -8.69
CA PRO A 282 -1.66 10.85 -8.88
C PRO A 282 -0.19 11.20 -8.60
N ASP A 283 0.21 12.47 -8.80
CA ASP A 283 1.56 12.94 -8.49
C ASP A 283 1.82 12.81 -6.98
N VAL A 284 0.85 13.20 -6.15
CA VAL A 284 0.97 13.11 -4.68
C VAL A 284 1.04 11.64 -4.23
N CYS A 285 0.22 10.75 -4.81
CA CYS A 285 0.29 9.32 -4.53
C CYS A 285 1.70 8.77 -4.84
N THR A 286 2.20 9.03 -6.04
CA THR A 286 3.50 8.53 -6.50
C THR A 286 4.63 9.01 -5.61
N LEU A 287 4.65 10.32 -5.30
CA LEU A 287 5.69 10.93 -4.48
C LEU A 287 5.66 10.43 -3.02
N LEU A 288 4.47 10.19 -2.45
CA LEU A 288 4.33 9.57 -1.12
C LEU A 288 4.86 8.13 -1.10
N THR A 289 4.59 7.37 -2.15
CA THR A 289 5.13 6.01 -2.31
C THR A 289 6.66 6.04 -2.36
N LYS A 290 7.25 6.97 -3.14
CA LYS A 290 8.72 7.07 -3.22
C LYS A 290 9.34 7.55 -1.91
N LEU A 291 8.70 8.48 -1.21
CA LEU A 291 9.14 8.90 0.11
C LEU A 291 9.17 7.73 1.09
N THR A 292 8.19 6.84 1.01
CA THR A 292 8.09 5.64 1.83
C THR A 292 9.25 4.68 1.56
N LEU A 293 9.59 4.43 0.28
CA LEU A 293 10.76 3.62 -0.09
C LEU A 293 12.08 4.22 0.41
N ILE A 294 12.26 5.53 0.23
CA ILE A 294 13.45 6.23 0.72
C ILE A 294 13.55 6.12 2.25
N SER A 295 12.43 6.32 2.96
CA SER A 295 12.37 6.23 4.42
C SER A 295 12.76 4.84 4.91
N LEU A 296 12.32 3.80 4.21
CA LEU A 296 12.70 2.43 4.51
C LEU A 296 14.20 2.22 4.31
N TYR A 297 14.73 2.61 3.15
CA TYR A 297 16.16 2.49 2.85
C TYR A 297 17.02 3.18 3.91
N ASP A 298 16.66 4.42 4.26
CA ASP A 298 17.36 5.20 5.30
C ASP A 298 17.31 4.49 6.65
N THR A 299 16.16 3.91 7.01
CA THR A 299 15.99 3.24 8.30
C THR A 299 16.84 1.98 8.36
N LEU A 300 16.73 1.09 7.37
CA LEU A 300 17.54 -0.12 7.30
C LEU A 300 19.03 0.24 7.30
N SER A 301 19.43 1.27 6.54
CA SER A 301 20.82 1.74 6.48
C SER A 301 21.34 2.31 7.81
N ALA A 302 20.45 2.70 8.72
CA ALA A 302 20.81 3.25 10.03
C ALA A 302 20.93 2.17 11.12
N ILE A 303 20.51 0.94 10.85
CA ILE A 303 20.63 -0.18 11.80
C ILE A 303 22.09 -0.61 11.87
N GLN A 304 22.63 -0.71 13.08
CA GLN A 304 24.06 -0.96 13.32
C GLN A 304 24.59 -2.25 12.67
N THR A 305 23.76 -3.28 12.61
CA THR A 305 24.11 -4.58 12.02
C THR A 305 24.01 -4.60 10.49
N SER A 306 23.36 -3.59 9.89
CA SER A 306 23.14 -3.50 8.45
C SER A 306 24.36 -2.93 7.74
N ARG A 307 24.52 -3.27 6.46
CA ARG A 307 25.66 -2.86 5.64
C ARG A 307 25.18 -2.32 4.31
N LYS A 308 25.84 -1.27 3.83
CA LYS A 308 25.61 -0.79 2.47
C LYS A 308 26.40 -1.69 1.52
N ASP A 309 25.73 -2.13 0.48
CA ASP A 309 26.28 -3.01 -0.52
C ASP A 309 26.26 -2.32 -1.89
N GLU A 310 27.29 -2.64 -2.68
CA GLU A 310 27.34 -2.34 -4.11
C GLU A 310 27.40 -3.66 -4.86
N ILE A 311 26.53 -3.83 -5.85
CA ILE A 311 26.47 -5.03 -6.68
C ILE A 311 27.09 -4.69 -8.03
N GLU A 312 28.07 -5.48 -8.48
CA GLU A 312 28.75 -5.24 -9.75
C GLU A 312 27.75 -5.26 -10.92
N GLY A 313 27.76 -4.19 -11.73
CA GLY A 313 26.83 -4.02 -12.85
C GLY A 313 25.50 -3.38 -12.48
N MET A 314 25.28 -3.04 -11.20
CA MET A 314 24.12 -2.28 -10.72
C MET A 314 24.52 -0.88 -10.23
N ASP A 315 25.40 -0.21 -10.96
CA ASP A 315 26.04 1.06 -10.57
C ASP A 315 25.04 2.21 -10.31
N GLU A 316 23.82 2.16 -10.86
CA GLU A 316 22.75 3.15 -10.66
C GLU A 316 21.83 2.85 -9.45
N TRP A 317 22.05 1.73 -8.78
CA TRP A 317 21.31 1.28 -7.60
C TRP A 317 22.18 1.37 -6.35
N VAL A 318 21.54 1.50 -5.20
CA VAL A 318 22.18 1.37 -3.89
C VAL A 318 21.43 0.34 -3.07
N PHE A 319 22.18 -0.51 -2.37
CA PHE A 319 21.62 -1.61 -1.59
C PHE A 319 21.99 -1.49 -0.12
N VAL A 320 21.09 -1.98 0.72
CA VAL A 320 21.35 -2.24 2.14
C VAL A 320 21.03 -3.70 2.43
N HIS A 321 22.00 -4.42 2.99
CA HIS A 321 21.79 -5.73 3.61
C HIS A 321 21.44 -5.54 5.08
N ALA A 322 20.32 -6.11 5.48
CA ALA A 322 19.75 -6.04 6.82
C ALA A 322 19.60 -7.45 7.42
N PRO A 323 20.65 -7.98 8.09
CA PRO A 323 20.65 -9.33 8.66
C PRO A 323 19.52 -9.59 9.67
N GLU A 324 19.14 -8.56 10.44
CA GLU A 324 18.06 -8.65 11.44
C GLU A 324 16.65 -8.87 10.86
N TYR A 325 16.52 -8.74 9.54
CA TYR A 325 15.29 -8.94 8.79
C TYR A 325 15.51 -10.10 7.81
N ASP A 326 15.81 -11.29 8.35
CA ASP A 326 16.09 -12.54 7.61
C ASP A 326 16.97 -12.33 6.37
N ASP A 327 18.09 -11.63 6.57
CA ASP A 327 19.07 -11.34 5.53
C ASP A 327 18.48 -10.64 4.29
N VAL A 328 17.50 -9.75 4.47
CA VAL A 328 17.00 -8.92 3.36
C VAL A 328 18.11 -8.06 2.79
N GLN A 329 18.19 -8.04 1.46
CA GLN A 329 18.87 -7.03 0.71
C GLN A 329 17.83 -6.16 -0.01
N PHE A 330 17.81 -4.87 0.33
CA PHE A 330 16.85 -3.91 -0.20
C PHE A 330 17.58 -2.83 -1.01
N GLY A 331 17.12 -2.60 -2.24
CA GLY A 331 17.73 -1.69 -3.19
C GLY A 331 16.78 -0.59 -3.65
N ILE A 332 17.31 0.62 -3.82
CA ILE A 332 16.59 1.73 -4.48
C ILE A 332 17.49 2.42 -5.52
N PRO A 333 16.90 3.11 -6.52
CA PRO A 333 17.67 3.96 -7.43
C PRO A 333 18.46 5.05 -6.71
N LYS A 334 19.72 5.30 -7.13
CA LYS A 334 20.57 6.37 -6.57
C LYS A 334 19.90 7.75 -6.68
N LEU A 335 19.18 8.00 -7.77
CA LEU A 335 18.47 9.26 -8.00
C LEU A 335 17.47 9.59 -6.88
N TYR A 336 16.90 8.57 -6.22
CA TYR A 336 15.91 8.78 -5.15
C TYR A 336 16.52 9.52 -3.96
N LEU A 337 17.74 9.14 -3.59
CA LEU A 337 18.49 9.80 -2.53
C LEU A 337 18.89 11.23 -2.93
N ALA A 338 19.24 11.45 -4.21
CA ALA A 338 19.55 12.78 -4.73
C ALA A 338 18.34 13.72 -4.70
N LEU A 339 17.13 13.20 -4.96
CA LEU A 339 15.89 13.96 -4.96
C LEU A 339 15.21 14.07 -3.58
N LYS A 340 15.58 13.22 -2.62
CA LYS A 340 14.99 13.12 -1.26
C LYS A 340 14.73 14.47 -0.61
N THR A 341 15.72 15.34 -0.59
CA THR A 341 15.64 16.65 0.07
C THR A 341 14.56 17.55 -0.57
N LYS A 342 14.49 17.60 -1.91
CA LYS A 342 13.45 18.33 -2.64
C LYS A 342 12.08 17.70 -2.45
N LEU A 343 12.01 16.37 -2.53
CA LEU A 343 10.80 15.58 -2.33
C LEU A 343 10.18 15.87 -0.96
N LYS A 344 10.95 15.70 0.11
CA LYS A 344 10.52 15.96 1.50
C LYS A 344 10.00 17.38 1.66
N LEU A 345 10.74 18.38 1.17
CA LEU A 345 10.34 19.78 1.31
C LEU A 345 9.01 20.07 0.61
N ARG A 346 8.90 19.73 -0.68
CA ARG A 346 7.73 20.08 -1.50
C ARG A 346 6.49 19.31 -1.06
N LEU A 347 6.62 18.00 -0.85
CA LEU A 347 5.51 17.16 -0.40
C LEU A 347 5.08 17.50 1.02
N GLY A 348 6.04 17.78 1.91
CA GLY A 348 5.78 18.22 3.28
C GLY A 348 5.00 19.54 3.34
N ILE A 349 5.38 20.54 2.52
CA ILE A 349 4.62 21.79 2.39
C ILE A 349 3.20 21.53 1.89
N TYR A 350 3.04 20.69 0.85
CA TYR A 350 1.74 20.36 0.29
C TYR A 350 0.80 19.78 1.37
N LEU A 351 1.27 18.77 2.12
CA LEU A 351 0.46 18.13 3.16
C LEU A 351 0.18 19.06 4.34
N LEU A 352 1.16 19.86 4.76
CA LEU A 352 0.97 20.81 5.86
C LEU A 352 -0.10 21.85 5.52
N VAL A 353 -0.07 22.40 4.30
CA VAL A 353 -1.11 23.31 3.81
C VAL A 353 -2.46 22.61 3.75
N LYS A 354 -2.50 21.37 3.24
CA LYS A 354 -3.71 20.56 3.16
C LYS A 354 -4.35 20.33 4.52
N GLU A 355 -3.58 19.89 5.50
CA GLU A 355 -4.04 19.62 6.86
C GLU A 355 -4.62 20.86 7.54
N ILE A 356 -4.00 22.02 7.33
CA ILE A 356 -4.50 23.28 7.89
C ILE A 356 -5.84 23.68 7.23
N ILE A 357 -5.95 23.52 5.90
CA ILE A 357 -7.19 23.81 5.16
C ILE A 357 -8.31 22.86 5.58
N ASP A 358 -8.01 21.56 5.70
CA ASP A 358 -9.00 20.55 6.12
C ASP A 358 -9.58 20.90 7.49
N VAL A 359 -8.72 21.29 8.45
CA VAL A 359 -9.17 21.74 9.77
C VAL A 359 -9.96 23.04 9.69
N LYS A 360 -9.54 23.99 8.85
CA LYS A 360 -10.23 25.27 8.66
C LYS A 360 -11.65 25.07 8.15
N LEU A 361 -11.81 24.28 7.09
CA LEU A 361 -13.10 24.01 6.46
C LEU A 361 -14.00 23.18 7.37
N ALA A 362 -13.46 22.15 8.04
CA ALA A 362 -14.27 21.30 8.93
C ALA A 362 -14.79 22.04 10.17
N LYS A 363 -14.03 23.01 10.70
CA LYS A 363 -14.38 23.77 11.91
C LYS A 363 -14.93 25.17 11.62
N ASN A 364 -15.12 25.52 10.35
CA ASN A 364 -15.51 26.86 9.89
C ASN A 364 -14.71 28.00 10.56
N ILE A 365 -13.39 27.83 10.65
CA ILE A 365 -12.52 28.77 11.38
C ILE A 365 -12.18 29.98 10.49
N GLU A 366 -12.49 31.19 10.97
CA GLU A 366 -12.18 32.45 10.28
C GLU A 366 -10.75 32.98 10.50
N THR A 367 -9.95 32.36 11.38
CA THR A 367 -8.58 32.82 11.70
C THR A 367 -7.70 32.99 10.46
N ASP A 368 -6.70 33.85 10.58
CA ASP A 368 -5.67 34.13 9.57
C ASP A 368 -4.89 32.86 9.18
N PHE A 369 -5.41 32.19 8.15
CA PHE A 369 -4.89 30.96 7.58
C PHE A 369 -3.42 31.07 7.20
N VAL A 370 -3.03 32.22 6.63
CA VAL A 370 -1.67 32.47 6.14
C VAL A 370 -0.70 32.48 7.33
N LYS A 371 -1.03 33.21 8.40
CA LYS A 371 -0.23 33.19 9.63
C LYS A 371 -0.08 31.80 10.24
N LYS A 372 -1.12 30.98 10.19
CA LYS A 372 -1.06 29.60 10.70
C LYS A 372 -0.14 28.72 9.86
N VAL A 373 -0.18 28.85 8.53
CA VAL A 373 0.75 28.18 7.62
C VAL A 373 2.18 28.66 7.89
N GLU A 374 2.39 29.98 7.97
CA GLU A 374 3.69 30.59 8.29
C GLU A 374 4.27 30.05 9.60
N PHE A 375 3.49 30.08 10.69
CA PHE A 375 3.89 29.55 11.99
C PHE A 375 4.29 28.07 11.92
N LYS A 376 3.45 27.22 11.33
CA LYS A 376 3.70 25.77 11.23
C LYS A 376 4.92 25.45 10.35
N LEU A 377 5.11 26.16 9.24
CA LEU A 377 6.30 26.00 8.40
C LEU A 377 7.57 26.48 9.15
N SER A 378 7.47 27.57 9.92
CA SER A 378 8.59 28.07 10.73
C SER A 378 9.07 27.04 11.76
N ALA A 379 8.13 26.31 12.36
CA ALA A 379 8.45 25.27 13.34
C ALA A 379 9.00 23.97 12.72
N SER A 380 8.66 23.69 11.45
CA SER A 380 8.90 22.37 10.84
C SER A 380 10.03 22.36 9.81
N ILE A 381 10.33 23.49 9.17
CA ILE A 381 11.36 23.57 8.13
C ILE A 381 12.75 23.77 8.77
N PRO A 382 13.77 22.98 8.38
CA PRO A 382 15.14 23.18 8.84
C PRO A 382 15.69 24.59 8.53
N SER A 383 16.51 25.14 9.44
CA SER A 383 17.07 26.51 9.34
C SER A 383 17.88 26.79 8.08
N GLN A 384 18.38 25.75 7.41
CA GLN A 384 19.11 25.85 6.14
C GLN A 384 18.25 26.36 4.97
N TYR A 385 16.92 26.34 5.09
CA TYR A 385 16.03 26.87 4.06
C TYR A 385 15.65 28.32 4.37
N ASN A 386 15.63 29.16 3.33
CA ASN A 386 15.12 30.52 3.44
C ASN A 386 13.60 30.50 3.50
N LEU A 387 13.07 30.38 4.72
CA LEU A 387 11.64 30.31 5.00
C LEU A 387 10.89 31.53 4.44
N LYS A 388 11.44 32.74 4.63
CA LYS A 388 10.82 33.98 4.13
C LYS A 388 10.57 33.89 2.63
N LYS A 389 11.56 33.42 1.87
CA LYS A 389 11.43 33.21 0.42
C LYS A 389 10.35 32.17 0.06
N ILE A 390 10.24 31.08 0.83
CA ILE A 390 9.21 30.05 0.62
C ILE A 390 7.82 30.64 0.87
N ILE A 391 7.64 31.34 1.98
CA ILE A 391 6.38 32.00 2.35
C ILE A 391 5.99 33.05 1.32
N ASP A 392 6.89 33.99 0.98
CA ASP A 392 6.63 35.05 0.02
C ASP A 392 6.21 34.48 -1.34
N TRP A 393 6.82 33.35 -1.73
CA TRP A 393 6.47 32.67 -2.96
C TRP A 393 5.10 31.98 -2.89
N LEU A 394 4.71 31.38 -1.77
CA LEU A 394 3.40 30.72 -1.57
C LEU A 394 2.26 31.72 -1.36
N LYS A 395 2.53 32.87 -0.77
CA LYS A 395 1.55 33.87 -0.31
C LYS A 395 0.48 34.25 -1.34
N PRO A 396 0.80 34.48 -2.64
CA PRO A 396 -0.23 34.79 -3.63
C PRO A 396 -1.29 33.69 -3.79
N LEU A 397 -0.91 32.42 -3.60
CA LEU A 397 -1.83 31.29 -3.63
C LEU A 397 -2.59 31.18 -2.30
N LEU A 398 -1.90 31.30 -1.16
CA LEU A 398 -2.51 31.17 0.17
C LEU A 398 -3.54 32.26 0.48
N ASN A 399 -3.43 33.43 -0.14
CA ASN A 399 -4.37 34.54 0.00
C ASN A 399 -5.69 34.32 -0.74
N LYS A 400 -5.81 33.30 -1.60
CA LYS A 400 -7.08 32.99 -2.28
C LYS A 400 -8.11 32.50 -1.26
N LYS A 401 -9.37 32.90 -1.45
CA LYS A 401 -10.49 32.35 -0.68
C LYS A 401 -10.65 30.86 -1.02
N ILE A 402 -10.59 29.99 -0.02
CA ILE A 402 -10.73 28.53 -0.17
C ILE A 402 -12.07 28.11 0.42
N SER A 403 -12.79 27.26 -0.29
CA SER A 403 -14.03 26.60 0.12
C SER A 403 -14.02 25.13 -0.31
N ASP A 404 -15.04 24.39 0.09
CA ASP A 404 -15.32 23.04 -0.42
C ASP A 404 -15.42 22.98 -1.96
N VAL A 405 -16.08 23.97 -2.58
CA VAL A 405 -16.30 24.03 -4.05
C VAL A 405 -14.97 24.15 -4.83
N ASN A 406 -14.04 24.98 -4.37
CA ASN A 406 -12.78 25.24 -5.08
C ASN A 406 -11.58 24.46 -4.52
N TYR A 407 -11.81 23.56 -3.56
CA TYR A 407 -10.80 22.73 -2.90
C TYR A 407 -9.90 22.01 -3.91
N HIS A 408 -10.51 21.32 -4.87
CA HIS A 408 -9.78 20.57 -5.90
C HIS A 408 -8.84 21.48 -6.72
N GLN A 409 -9.33 22.63 -7.20
CA GLN A 409 -8.53 23.57 -8.00
C GLN A 409 -7.38 24.15 -7.19
N PHE A 410 -7.62 24.47 -5.91
CA PHE A 410 -6.59 25.00 -5.04
C PHE A 410 -5.43 24.01 -4.90
N PHE A 411 -5.70 22.73 -4.62
CA PHE A 411 -4.65 21.73 -4.45
C PHE A 411 -3.95 21.35 -5.76
N LEU A 412 -4.64 21.41 -6.89
CA LEU A 412 -3.97 21.31 -8.19
C LEU A 412 -3.00 22.47 -8.41
N GLN A 413 -3.42 23.72 -8.18
CA GLN A 413 -2.53 24.87 -8.30
C GLN A 413 -1.37 24.83 -7.31
N LEU A 414 -1.59 24.33 -6.08
CA LEU A 414 -0.54 24.14 -5.09
C LEU A 414 0.47 23.09 -5.56
N SER A 415 -0.01 21.97 -6.10
CA SER A 415 0.81 20.89 -6.69
C SER A 415 1.70 21.41 -7.81
N GLU A 416 1.12 22.15 -8.76
CA GLU A 416 1.85 22.78 -9.88
C GLU A 416 2.88 23.80 -9.38
N LYS A 417 2.46 24.67 -8.45
CA LYS A 417 3.36 25.67 -7.87
C LYS A 417 4.55 24.99 -7.20
N LEU A 418 4.31 23.95 -6.41
CA LEU A 418 5.35 23.13 -5.76
C LEU A 418 6.16 22.27 -6.74
N LYS A 419 5.82 22.26 -8.04
CA LYS A 419 6.48 21.44 -9.05
C LYS A 419 6.52 19.97 -8.64
N LEU A 420 5.40 19.47 -8.10
CA LEU A 420 5.24 18.05 -7.82
C LEU A 420 5.21 17.22 -9.12
N PRO A 421 4.51 17.64 -10.20
CA PRO A 421 4.51 16.89 -11.45
C PRO A 421 5.91 16.74 -12.07
N ASP A 422 6.73 17.80 -12.01
CA ASP A 422 8.13 17.74 -12.47
C ASP A 422 8.92 16.66 -11.72
N LEU A 423 8.77 16.59 -10.38
CA LEU A 423 9.44 15.56 -9.59
C LEU A 423 8.92 14.16 -9.91
N THR A 424 7.61 14.00 -10.07
CA THR A 424 7.01 12.72 -10.46
C THR A 424 7.59 12.26 -11.79
N LYS A 425 7.66 13.18 -12.76
CA LYS A 425 8.21 12.90 -14.08
C LYS A 425 9.67 12.46 -14.00
N ASP A 426 10.54 13.24 -13.35
CA ASP A 426 11.96 12.91 -13.21
C ASP A 426 12.18 11.53 -12.58
N ILE A 427 11.38 11.19 -11.57
CA ILE A 427 11.42 9.90 -10.87
C ILE A 427 10.97 8.77 -11.81
N LEU A 428 9.80 8.90 -12.44
CA LEU A 428 9.22 7.84 -13.28
C LEU A 428 10.05 7.60 -14.55
N GLU A 429 10.66 8.64 -15.13
CA GLU A 429 11.57 8.48 -16.27
C GLU A 429 12.79 7.63 -15.90
N GLU A 430 13.40 7.88 -14.75
CA GLU A 430 14.53 7.07 -14.27
C GLU A 430 14.10 5.64 -13.90
N GLU A 431 12.95 5.47 -13.24
CA GLU A 431 12.43 4.12 -12.95
C GLU A 431 12.22 3.30 -14.22
N ASN A 432 11.56 3.88 -15.22
CA ASN A 432 11.31 3.18 -16.47
C ASN A 432 12.61 2.81 -17.18
N LYS A 433 13.60 3.71 -17.18
CA LYS A 433 14.93 3.46 -17.72
C LYS A 433 15.63 2.31 -16.98
N LEU A 434 15.67 2.35 -15.65
CA LEU A 434 16.34 1.34 -14.84
C LEU A 434 15.63 -0.01 -14.91
N ALA A 435 14.31 -0.04 -14.78
CA ALA A 435 13.51 -1.26 -14.89
C ALA A 435 13.69 -1.94 -16.26
N SER A 436 13.77 -1.15 -17.34
CA SER A 436 14.02 -1.67 -18.70
C SER A 436 15.42 -2.26 -18.86
N ALA A 437 16.40 -1.78 -18.09
CA ALA A 437 17.78 -2.26 -18.11
C ALA A 437 18.00 -3.53 -17.26
N LEU A 438 17.07 -3.88 -16.37
CA LEU A 438 17.16 -5.10 -15.56
C LEU A 438 16.97 -6.35 -16.42
N SER A 439 17.68 -7.42 -16.08
CA SER A 439 17.44 -8.74 -16.67
C SER A 439 16.13 -9.34 -16.15
N GLU A 440 15.50 -10.23 -16.93
CA GLU A 440 14.25 -10.91 -16.53
C GLU A 440 14.32 -11.62 -15.16
N PRO A 441 15.42 -12.28 -14.77
CA PRO A 441 15.56 -12.84 -13.42
C PRO A 441 15.48 -11.78 -12.31
N ILE A 442 16.03 -10.59 -12.53
CA ILE A 442 16.05 -9.50 -11.53
C ILE A 442 14.70 -8.76 -11.50
N LYS A 443 14.05 -8.57 -12.66
CA LYS A 443 12.74 -7.90 -12.74
C LYS A 443 11.68 -8.51 -11.83
N LYS A 444 11.75 -9.82 -11.56
CA LYS A 444 10.85 -10.51 -10.63
C LYS A 444 10.94 -10.01 -9.18
N HIS A 445 12.05 -9.36 -8.84
CA HIS A 445 12.30 -8.76 -7.53
C HIS A 445 12.04 -7.25 -7.49
N LEU A 446 11.62 -6.66 -8.63
CA LEU A 446 11.26 -5.26 -8.70
C LEU A 446 9.84 -5.08 -8.18
N SER A 447 9.72 -4.40 -7.05
CA SER A 447 8.44 -4.00 -6.51
C SER A 447 7.68 -3.09 -7.47
N THR A 448 6.35 -3.09 -7.36
CA THR A 448 5.48 -2.13 -8.06
C THR A 448 5.75 -0.66 -7.68
N TRP A 449 6.62 -0.43 -6.70
CA TRP A 449 7.01 0.90 -6.24
C TRP A 449 8.41 1.30 -6.70
N GLY A 450 9.16 0.40 -7.34
CA GLY A 450 10.48 0.62 -7.94
C GLY A 450 11.68 0.39 -7.04
N GLY A 451 11.49 -0.18 -5.85
CA GLY A 451 12.56 -0.81 -5.07
C GLY A 451 12.80 -2.25 -5.50
N LEU A 452 14.02 -2.76 -5.30
CA LEU A 452 14.39 -4.16 -5.49
C LEU A 452 14.51 -4.84 -4.14
N THR A 453 13.96 -6.05 -4.00
CA THR A 453 14.12 -6.80 -2.75
C THR A 453 14.40 -8.29 -2.98
N ARG A 454 15.39 -8.82 -2.25
CA ARG A 454 15.71 -10.25 -2.21
C ARG A 454 16.27 -10.65 -0.86
N THR A 455 16.44 -11.95 -0.65
CA THR A 455 17.34 -12.46 0.38
C THR A 455 18.78 -12.38 -0.12
N ALA A 456 19.69 -11.94 0.74
CA ALA A 456 21.11 -11.83 0.42
C ALA A 456 21.69 -13.22 0.08
N PRO A 457 22.65 -13.28 -0.87
CA PRO A 457 23.35 -14.53 -1.15
C PRO A 457 24.10 -15.02 0.09
N LEU A 458 24.20 -16.34 0.25
CA LEU A 458 24.94 -16.93 1.37
C LEU A 458 26.42 -16.52 1.30
N PRO A 459 27.09 -16.29 2.44
CA PRO A 459 28.52 -15.97 2.45
C PRO A 459 29.34 -17.02 1.69
N GLY A 460 30.20 -16.56 0.77
CA GLY A 460 31.06 -17.42 -0.04
C GLY A 460 30.43 -17.96 -1.33
N TYR A 461 29.19 -17.58 -1.65
CA TYR A 461 28.55 -17.84 -2.94
C TYR A 461 28.58 -16.61 -3.85
N ASP A 462 28.69 -16.83 -5.16
CA ASP A 462 28.61 -15.76 -6.15
C ASP A 462 27.24 -15.07 -6.09
N ASP A 463 27.25 -13.75 -6.28
CA ASP A 463 26.02 -12.97 -6.34
C ASP A 463 25.33 -13.18 -7.70
N PRO A 464 24.11 -13.74 -7.76
CA PRO A 464 23.41 -14.00 -9.02
C PRO A 464 22.98 -12.73 -9.76
N TRP A 465 23.04 -11.56 -9.11
CA TRP A 465 22.78 -10.27 -9.73
C TRP A 465 24.07 -9.58 -10.20
N ALA A 466 25.24 -10.04 -9.76
CA ALA A 466 26.50 -9.50 -10.24
C ALA A 466 26.69 -9.88 -11.70
N THR A 467 26.90 -8.86 -12.54
CA THR A 467 27.26 -9.06 -13.94
C THR A 467 28.70 -8.61 -14.12
N PRO A 468 29.63 -9.52 -14.51
CA PRO A 468 31.02 -9.14 -14.68
C PRO A 468 31.12 -8.02 -15.71
N LYS A 469 31.79 -6.93 -15.37
CA LYS A 469 32.09 -5.87 -16.35
C LYS A 469 32.78 -6.53 -17.53
N SER A 470 32.19 -6.40 -18.72
CA SER A 470 32.77 -6.98 -19.94
C SER A 470 34.25 -6.58 -19.96
N LYS A 471 35.16 -7.54 -19.87
CA LYS A 471 36.60 -7.28 -20.02
C LYS A 471 36.72 -6.49 -21.31
N SER A 472 37.07 -5.20 -21.21
CA SER A 472 37.44 -4.42 -22.38
C SER A 472 38.46 -5.29 -23.10
N SER A 473 38.20 -5.57 -24.38
CA SER A 473 39.11 -6.36 -25.19
C SER A 473 40.45 -5.64 -25.16
N ASN A 474 41.37 -6.09 -24.31
CA ASN A 474 42.78 -5.82 -24.44
C ASN A 474 43.15 -6.42 -25.78
N ARG A 475 43.02 -5.61 -26.84
CA ARG A 475 43.76 -5.80 -28.08
C ARG A 475 45.21 -5.80 -27.65
N THR A 476 45.74 -7.01 -27.45
CA THR A 476 47.16 -7.28 -27.54
C THR A 476 47.65 -6.61 -28.81
N LYS A 477 48.36 -5.49 -28.67
CA LYS A 477 49.23 -4.99 -29.71
C LYS A 477 50.15 -6.15 -30.08
N LYS A 478 50.02 -6.65 -31.31
CA LYS A 478 51.04 -7.51 -31.90
C LYS A 478 52.38 -6.77 -31.78
N PRO A 479 53.45 -7.40 -31.30
CA PRO A 479 54.79 -6.87 -31.50
C PRO A 479 55.05 -6.84 -33.01
N GLY A 480 55.51 -5.70 -33.52
CA GLY A 480 55.97 -5.60 -34.91
C GLY A 480 57.17 -6.51 -35.13
N MET A 481 57.19 -7.18 -36.29
CA MET A 481 58.43 -7.52 -36.97
C MET A 481 58.84 -6.33 -37.83
#